data_AF-A0A388RNJ9-F1
#
_entry.id   AF-A0A388RNJ9-F1
#
_cell.length_a   1.000
_cell.length_b   1.000
_cell.length_c   1.000
_cell.angle_alpha   90.00
_cell.angle_beta   90.00
_cell.angle_gamma   90.00
#
_symmetry.space_group_name_H-M   'P 1'
#
loop_
_entity.id
_entity.type
_entity.pdbx_description
1 polymer ?
#
loop_
_entity_poly.entity_id
_entity_poly.type
_entity_poly.pdbx_seq_one_letter_code
_entity_poly.pdbx_strand_id
1 'polypeptide(L)'
;MLGTLIVGLLVGLAARRLHPAGPVVTLPAALVLGAAGAAAAFYGGRALHLFIDGQLGSWLAVIAGAAIVVGVWGAVRPRGR
;
A
#
# COMPACT_ATOMS: atom_id res chain seq x y z
N MET A 1 9.23 -10.52 7.15
CA MET A 1 7.88 -10.50 6.56
C MET A 1 6.83 -9.88 7.48
N LEU A 2 6.75 -10.24 8.76
CA LEU A 2 5.75 -9.66 9.67
C LEU A 2 5.87 -8.12 9.77
N GLY A 3 7.08 -7.58 9.96
CA GLY A 3 7.29 -6.13 10.01
C GLY A 3 6.91 -5.39 8.73
N THR A 4 7.25 -5.93 7.56
CA THR A 4 6.90 -5.34 6.26
C THR A 4 5.40 -5.34 6.01
N LEU A 5 4.68 -6.40 6.37
CA LEU A 5 3.23 -6.46 6.23
C LEU A 5 2.54 -5.43 7.14
N ILE A 6 3.00 -5.28 8.39
CA ILE A 6 2.49 -4.29 9.34
C ILE A 6 2.71 -2.87 8.80
N VAL A 7 3.91 -2.58 8.25
CA VAL A 7 4.17 -1.28 7.62
C VAL A 7 3.26 -1.04 6.41
N GLY A 8 3.07 -2.05 5.55
CA GLY A 8 2.14 -1.96 4.42
C GLY A 8 0.71 -1.59 4.85
N LEU A 9 0.22 -2.20 5.93
CA LEU A 9 -1.07 -1.89 6.54
C LEU A 9 -1.14 -0.45 7.09
N LEU A 10 -0.11 -0.02 7.82
CA LEU A 10 -0.03 1.35 8.36
C LEU A 10 0.02 2.40 7.25
N VAL A 11 0.80 2.13 6.20
CA VAL A 11 0.92 3.00 5.02
C VAL A 11 -0.39 3.05 4.24
N GLY A 12 -1.08 1.91 4.07
CA GLY A 12 -2.40 1.89 3.44
C GLY A 12 -3.42 2.73 4.22
N LEU A 13 -3.37 2.68 5.55
CA LEU A 13 -4.20 3.53 6.41
C LEU A 13 -3.84 5.02 6.30
N ALA A 14 -2.54 5.33 6.25
CA ALA A 14 -2.03 6.69 6.09
C ALA A 14 -2.40 7.27 4.72
N ALA A 15 -2.25 6.50 3.65
CA ALA A 15 -2.63 6.89 2.28
C ALA A 15 -4.11 7.24 2.18
N ARG A 16 -4.98 6.50 2.87
CA ARG A 16 -6.41 6.85 2.99
C ARG A 16 -6.63 8.22 3.67
N ARG A 17 -5.85 8.56 4.70
CA ARG A 17 -5.99 9.83 5.44
C ARG A 17 -5.37 11.01 4.71
N LEU A 18 -4.28 10.77 3.98
CA LEU A 18 -3.57 11.75 3.16
C LEU A 18 -4.26 12.02 1.81
N HIS A 19 -5.31 11.28 1.47
CA HIS A 19 -6.01 11.44 0.21
C HIS A 19 -6.64 12.85 0.11
N PRO A 20 -6.38 13.62 -0.96
CA PRO A 20 -6.77 15.03 -1.06
C PRO A 20 -8.30 15.25 -1.10
N ALA A 21 -9.07 14.24 -1.53
CA ALA A 21 -10.53 14.28 -1.50
C ALA A 21 -11.15 13.85 -0.15
N GLY A 22 -10.34 13.69 0.91
CA GLY A 22 -10.77 13.15 2.20
C GLY A 22 -10.83 11.61 2.23
N PRO A 23 -11.38 11.01 3.30
CA PRO A 23 -11.42 9.54 3.48
C PRO A 23 -12.47 8.88 2.57
N VAL A 24 -12.19 8.87 1.27
CA VAL A 24 -13.03 8.28 0.22
C VAL A 24 -12.99 6.73 0.24
N VAL A 25 -11.89 6.16 0.73
CA VAL A 25 -11.73 4.72 0.90
C VAL A 25 -12.23 4.31 2.29
N THR A 26 -13.09 3.28 2.37
CA THR A 26 -13.52 2.71 3.65
C THR A 26 -12.35 2.09 4.39
N LEU A 27 -12.39 2.11 5.73
CA LEU A 27 -11.36 1.51 6.57
C LEU A 27 -11.06 0.04 6.19
N PRO A 28 -12.05 -0.86 6.05
CA PRO A 28 -11.78 -2.23 5.61
C PRO A 28 -11.20 -2.31 4.18
N ALA A 29 -11.66 -1.48 3.24
CA ALA A 29 -11.11 -1.47 1.89
C ALA A 29 -9.64 -1.01 1.90
N ALA A 30 -9.29 0.00 2.69
CA ALA A 30 -7.93 0.49 2.82
C ALA A 30 -6.99 -0.56 3.44
N LEU A 31 -7.48 -1.35 4.41
CA LEU A 31 -6.72 -2.47 4.99
C LEU A 31 -6.44 -3.57 3.96
N VAL A 32 -7.47 -3.99 3.23
CA VAL A 32 -7.34 -5.04 2.19
C VAL A 32 -6.45 -4.56 1.04
N LEU A 33 -6.68 -3.35 0.53
CA LEU A 33 -5.90 -2.75 -0.56
C LEU A 33 -4.46 -2.46 -0.13
N GLY A 34 -4.24 -1.99 1.10
CA GLY A 34 -2.91 -1.77 1.66
C GLY A 34 -2.12 -3.06 1.77
N ALA A 35 -2.74 -4.13 2.30
CA ALA A 35 -2.13 -5.45 2.37
C ALA A 35 -1.86 -6.05 0.98
N ALA A 36 -2.82 -5.93 0.06
CA ALA A 36 -2.67 -6.41 -1.32
C ALA A 36 -1.56 -5.66 -2.08
N GLY A 37 -1.51 -4.33 -1.96
CA GLY A 37 -0.48 -3.49 -2.59
C GLY A 37 0.91 -3.72 -2.02
N ALA A 38 1.00 -3.90 -0.70
CA ALA A 38 2.23 -4.29 -0.01
C ALA A 38 2.76 -5.64 -0.52
N ALA A 39 1.88 -6.65 -0.56
CA ALA A 39 2.25 -7.98 -1.05
C ALA A 39 2.65 -7.95 -2.54
N ALA A 40 1.87 -7.27 -3.38
CA ALA A 40 2.14 -7.16 -4.80
C ALA A 40 3.49 -6.48 -5.07
N ALA A 41 3.82 -5.38 -4.39
CA ALA A 41 5.09 -4.70 -4.57
C ALA A 41 6.27 -5.49 -4.01
N PHE A 42 6.07 -6.22 -2.92
CA PHE A 42 7.10 -7.09 -2.35
C PHE A 42 7.44 -8.25 -3.29
N TYR A 43 6.44 -9.02 -3.72
CA TYR A 43 6.65 -10.15 -4.63
C TYR A 43 7.07 -9.69 -6.03
N GLY A 44 6.49 -8.60 -6.54
CA GLY A 44 6.84 -8.03 -7.84
C GLY A 44 8.28 -7.50 -7.86
N GLY A 45 8.69 -6.74 -6.85
CA GLY A 45 10.05 -6.22 -6.77
C GLY A 45 11.11 -7.31 -6.55
N ARG A 46 10.74 -8.38 -5.83
CA ARG A 46 11.56 -9.59 -5.76
C ARG A 46 11.66 -10.31 -7.10
N ALA A 47 10.56 -10.49 -7.81
CA ALA A 47 10.55 -11.17 -9.11
C ALA A 47 11.38 -10.41 -10.15
N LEU A 48 11.43 -9.08 -10.04
CA LEU A 48 12.27 -8.21 -10.85
C LEU A 48 13.74 -8.12 -10.37
N HIS A 49 14.13 -8.91 -9.37
CA HIS A 49 15.46 -8.90 -8.75
C HIS A 49 15.92 -7.51 -8.27
N LEU A 50 14.98 -6.61 -7.93
CA LEU A 50 15.29 -5.25 -7.48
C LEU A 50 15.85 -5.23 -6.05
N PHE A 51 15.52 -6.23 -5.24
CA PHE A 51 15.99 -6.34 -3.85
C PHE A 51 15.87 -7.78 -3.33
N ILE A 52 16.63 -8.04 -2.26
CA ILE A 52 16.63 -9.28 -1.48
C ILE A 52 15.85 -9.12 -0.18
N ASP A 53 15.34 -10.24 0.35
CA ASP A 53 14.57 -10.27 1.61
C ASP A 53 15.37 -9.65 2.76
N GLY A 54 14.74 -8.73 3.49
CA GLY A 54 15.35 -8.08 4.66
C GLY A 54 16.19 -6.84 4.35
N GLN A 55 16.34 -6.48 3.06
CA GLN A 55 17.02 -5.25 2.66
C GLN A 55 16.10 -4.03 2.74
N LEU A 56 16.65 -2.84 2.99
CA LEU A 56 15.92 -1.55 2.99
C LEU A 56 15.05 -1.34 1.74
N GLY A 57 15.50 -1.81 0.57
CA GLY A 57 14.75 -1.74 -0.68
C GLY A 57 13.39 -2.45 -0.62
N SER A 58 13.29 -3.56 0.11
CA SER A 58 12.03 -4.29 0.28
C SER A 58 10.99 -3.52 1.11
N TRP A 59 11.45 -2.69 2.04
CA TRP A 59 10.57 -1.82 2.84
C TRP A 59 10.00 -0.69 1.98
N LEU A 60 10.85 -0.04 1.19
CA LEU A 60 10.43 1.04 0.29
C LEU A 60 9.44 0.53 -0.77
N ALA A 61 9.68 -0.66 -1.33
CA ALA A 61 8.75 -1.26 -2.29
C ALA A 61 7.36 -1.48 -1.67
N VAL A 62 7.29 -2.02 -0.46
CA VAL A 62 6.03 -2.23 0.26
C VAL A 62 5.31 -0.92 0.56
N ILE A 63 6.05 0.09 1.05
CA ILE A 63 5.52 1.43 1.33
C ILE A 63 4.94 2.04 0.05
N ALA A 64 5.72 2.05 -1.04
CA ALA A 64 5.30 2.59 -2.32
C ALA A 64 4.09 1.84 -2.89
N GLY A 65 4.11 0.50 -2.87
CA GLY A 65 3.03 -0.34 -3.36
C GLY A 65 1.71 -0.10 -2.64
N ALA A 66 1.73 -0.08 -1.30
CA ALA A 66 0.54 0.18 -0.50
C ALA A 66 -0.01 1.60 -0.72
N ALA A 67 0.88 2.61 -0.76
CA ALA A 67 0.49 4.00 -0.98
C ALA A 67 -0.13 4.21 -2.37
N ILE A 68 0.49 3.67 -3.42
CA ILE A 68 -0.01 3.79 -4.80
C ILE A 68 -1.34 3.08 -4.96
N VAL A 69 -1.48 1.83 -4.48
CA VAL A 69 -2.73 1.07 -4.65
C VAL A 69 -3.90 1.75 -3.93
N VAL A 70 -3.71 2.19 -2.69
CA VAL A 70 -4.79 2.87 -1.94
C VAL A 70 -5.07 4.26 -2.52
N GLY A 71 -4.03 5.01 -2.90
CA GLY A 71 -4.16 6.34 -3.49
C GLY A 71 -4.88 6.32 -4.84
N VAL A 72 -4.46 5.44 -5.74
CA VAL A 72 -5.09 5.26 -7.06
C VAL A 72 -6.52 4.74 -6.91
N TRP A 73 -6.77 3.80 -6.00
CA TRP A 73 -8.13 3.32 -5.75
C TRP A 73 -9.06 4.44 -5.24
N GLY A 74 -8.58 5.29 -4.32
CA GLY A 74 -9.31 6.46 -3.86
C GLY A 74 -9.58 7.48 -4.96
N ALA A 75 -8.65 7.63 -5.92
CA ALA A 75 -8.78 8.52 -7.06
C ALA A 75 -9.73 7.99 -8.16
N VAL A 76 -9.73 6.67 -8.41
CA VAL A 76 -10.57 6.01 -9.44
C VAL A 76 -12.00 5.78 -8.94
N ARG A 77 -12.16 5.49 -7.65
CA ARG A 77 -13.46 5.33 -6.99
C ARG A 77 -13.60 6.33 -5.83
N PRO A 78 -13.64 7.64 -6.11
CA PRO A 78 -14.02 8.59 -5.09
C PRO A 78 -15.43 8.20 -4.65
N ARG A 79 -15.62 8.02 -3.33
CA ARG A 79 -16.95 7.85 -2.75
C ARG A 79 -17.74 9.09 -3.19
N GLY A 80 -18.68 8.90 -4.11
CA GLY A 80 -19.69 9.90 -4.41
C GLY A 80 -20.31 10.34 -3.10
N ARG A 81 -20.39 11.66 -2.93
CA ARG A 81 -21.04 12.30 -1.78
C ARG A 81 -22.41 11.70 -1.52
#